data_AF-A0A7J6UT02-F1
#
_entry.id   AF-A0A7J6UT02-F1
#
_cell.length_a   1.000
_cell.length_b   1.000
_cell.length_c   1.000
_cell.angle_alpha   90.00
_cell.angle_beta   90.00
_cell.angle_gamma   90.00
#
_symmetry.space_group_name_H-M   'P 1'
#
loop_
_entity.id
_entity.type
_entity.pdbx_description
1 polymer ?
#
loop_
_entity_poly.entity_id
_entity_poly.type
_entity_poly.pdbx_seq_one_letter_code
_entity_poly.pdbx_strand_id
1 'polypeptide(L)' 'MHEDICTSAENKQVAIAILPYHKEQRLDGTLETTRADFRGVNQRVLSMNLAQLESWLISPVVGPTQN' A
#
# COMPACT_ATOMS: atom_id res chain seq x y z
N MET A 1 -7.71 -15.10 -6.18
CA MET A 1 -7.24 -13.80 -6.73
C MET A 1 -8.38 -12.83 -6.48
N HIS A 2 -8.48 -12.15 -5.34
CA HIS A 2 -7.57 -11.14 -4.82
C HIS A 2 -7.67 -11.18 -3.29
N GLU A 3 -6.60 -11.59 -2.60
CA GLU A 3 -6.45 -11.16 -1.21
C GLU A 3 -6.07 -9.68 -1.29
N ASP A 4 -6.86 -8.80 -0.67
CA ASP A 4 -6.58 -7.36 -0.69
C ASP A 4 -5.16 -7.12 -0.20
N ILE A 5 -4.38 -6.29 -0.93
CA ILE A 5 -2.97 -6.03 -0.61
C ILE A 5 -2.82 -5.59 0.84
N CYS A 6 -3.77 -4.79 1.34
CA CYS A 6 -3.82 -4.31 2.71
C CYS A 6 -4.04 -5.45 3.71
N THR A 7 -5.07 -6.29 3.50
CA THR A 7 -5.36 -7.45 4.37
C THR A 7 -4.20 -8.43 4.42
N SER A 8 -3.58 -8.69 3.26
CA SER A 8 -2.42 -9.57 3.18
C SER A 8 -1.19 -9.00 3.89
N ALA A 9 -0.98 -7.67 3.81
CA ALA A 9 0.11 -6.97 4.48
C ALA A 9 -0.09 -6.91 6.00
N GLU A 10 -1.32 -6.66 6.47
CA GLU A 10 -1.67 -6.66 7.89
C GLU A 10 -1.51 -8.06 8.49
N ASN A 11 -2.07 -9.09 7.86
CA ASN A 11 -1.93 -10.48 8.33
C ASN A 11 -0.47 -10.94 8.38
N LYS A 12 0.39 -10.42 7.50
CA LYS A 12 1.81 -10.76 7.43
C LYS A 12 2.70 -9.78 8.22
N GLN A 13 2.13 -8.80 8.91
CA GLN A 13 2.86 -7.79 9.70
C GLN A 13 4.01 -7.15 8.90
N VAL A 14 3.74 -6.78 7.66
CA VAL A 14 4.74 -6.26 6.73
C VAL A 14 5.14 -4.83 7.13
N ALA A 15 6.43 -4.60 7.37
CA ALA A 15 6.95 -3.27 7.67
C ALA A 15 7.10 -2.38 6.42
N ILE A 16 7.31 -2.97 5.23
CA ILE A 16 7.55 -2.25 3.97
C ILE A 16 6.78 -2.92 2.82
N ALA A 17 5.91 -2.16 2.14
CA ALA A 17 5.24 -2.59 0.92
C ALA A 17 5.88 -1.95 -0.32
N ILE A 18 6.32 -2.76 -1.27
CA ILE A 18 6.85 -2.30 -2.56
C ILE A 18 5.71 -2.32 -3.57
N LEU A 19 5.25 -1.13 -3.98
CA LEU A 19 4.21 -1.00 -4.99
C LEU A 19 4.84 -0.84 -6.37
N PRO A 20 4.52 -1.70 -7.35
CA PRO A 20 4.98 -1.51 -8.71
C PRO A 20 4.42 -0.19 -9.24
N TYR A 21 5.30 0.65 -9.77
CA TYR A 21 4.90 1.90 -10.41
C TYR A 21 5.30 1.85 -11.88
N HIS A 22 4.31 1.94 -12.77
CA HIS A 22 4.52 1.84 -14.21
C HIS A 22 5.07 3.17 -14.74
N LYS A 23 6.36 3.37 -14.52
CA LYS A 23 7.12 4.40 -15.21
C LYS A 23 8.17 3.76 -16.11
N GLU A 24 8.15 4.12 -17.37
CA GLU A 24 9.20 3.77 -18.31
C GLU A 24 10.34 4.77 -18.17
N GLN A 25 11.54 4.25 -17.88
CA GLN A 25 12.75 5.04 -17.89
C GLN A 25 13.28 5.14 -19.32
N ARG A 26 13.37 6.36 -19.83
CA ARG A 26 13.99 6.65 -21.12
C ARG A 26 15.51 6.63 -21.04
N LEU A 27 16.16 6.60 -22.20
CA LEU A 27 17.61 6.63 -22.34
C LEU A 27 18.24 7.91 -21.74
N ASP A 28 17.48 9.00 -21.71
CA ASP A 28 17.86 10.28 -21.10
C ASP A 28 17.62 10.33 -19.57
N GLY A 29 17.15 9.22 -18.97
CA GLY A 29 16.84 9.12 -17.55
C GLY A 29 15.47 9.69 -17.15
N THR A 30 14.68 10.21 -18.09
CA THR A 30 13.33 10.70 -17.78
C THR A 30 12.38 9.53 -17.51
N LEU A 31 11.47 9.72 -16.55
CA LEU A 31 10.49 8.71 -16.15
C LEU A 31 9.09 9.07 -16.66
N GLU A 32 8.64 8.35 -17.68
CA GLU A 32 7.34 8.56 -18.32
C GLU A 32 6.28 7.61 -17.78
N THR A 33 5.05 8.09 -17.62
CA THR A 33 3.95 7.23 -17.18
C THR A 33 3.25 6.64 -18.40
N THR A 34 3.56 5.40 -18.78
CA THR A 34 2.95 4.75 -19.96
C THR A 34 1.56 4.18 -19.70
N ARG A 35 1.21 3.88 -18.43
CA ARG A 35 -0.08 3.23 -18.07
C ARG A 35 -0.68 3.87 -16.83
N ALA A 36 -1.41 4.98 -17.03
CA ALA A 36 -2.05 5.75 -15.96
C ALA A 36 -3.09 4.93 -15.17
N ASP A 37 -3.70 3.92 -15.78
CA ASP A 37 -4.79 3.12 -15.20
C ASP A 37 -4.38 2.38 -13.92
N PHE A 38 -3.09 2.04 -13.78
CA PHE A 38 -2.55 1.37 -12.58
C PHE A 38 -2.24 2.33 -11.44
N ARG A 39 -2.17 3.64 -11.71
CA ARG A 39 -1.96 4.67 -10.68
C ARG A 39 -3.06 4.63 -9.62
N GLY A 40 -4.30 4.33 -10.04
CA GLY A 40 -5.45 4.23 -9.15
C GLY A 40 -5.31 3.11 -8.11
N VAL A 41 -4.64 2.01 -8.45
CA VAL A 41 -4.41 0.89 -7.51
C VAL A 41 -3.46 1.32 -6.40
N ASN A 42 -2.30 1.91 -6.75
CA ASN A 42 -1.34 2.38 -5.75
C ASN A 42 -1.93 3.48 -4.87
N GLN A 43 -2.75 4.38 -5.43
CA GLN A 43 -3.44 5.42 -4.66
C GLN A 43 -4.43 4.84 -3.65
N ARG A 44 -5.18 3.78 -4.02
CA ARG A 44 -6.09 3.10 -3.09
C ARG A 44 -5.33 2.43 -1.95
N VAL A 45 -4.23 1.74 -2.24
CA VAL A 45 -3.39 1.11 -1.20
C VAL A 45 -2.83 2.16 -0.24
N LEU A 46 -2.32 3.28 -0.74
CA LEU A 46 -1.79 4.37 0.09
C LEU A 46 -2.88 5.05 0.93
N SER A 47 -4.06 5.30 0.36
CA SER A 47 -5.19 5.92 1.07
C SER A 47 -5.71 5.01 2.19
N MET A 48 -5.84 3.71 1.91
CA MET A 48 -6.25 2.73 2.93
C MET A 48 -5.23 2.61 4.06
N ASN A 49 -3.94 2.60 3.76
CA ASN A 49 -2.91 2.53 4.81
C ASN A 49 -2.89 3.79 5.70
N LEU A 50 -3.11 4.99 5.13
CA LEU A 50 -3.21 6.21 5.91
C LEU A 50 -4.44 6.19 6.84
N ALA A 51 -5.61 5.79 6.33
CA ALA A 51 -6.81 5.64 7.15
C ALA A 51 -6.66 4.55 8.23
N GLN A 52 -5.95 3.45 7.92
CA GLN A 52 -5.62 2.42 8.90
C GLN A 52 -4.71 2.98 9.99
N LEU A 53 -3.64 3.71 9.65
CA LEU A 53 -2.75 4.34 10.63
C LEU A 53 -3.48 5.37 11.52
N GLU A 54 -4.41 6.15 10.98
CA GLU A 54 -5.25 7.05 11.79
C GLU A 54 -6.13 6.28 12.78
N SER A 55 -6.74 5.16 12.36
CA SER A 55 -7.51 4.27 13.26
C SER A 55 -6.64 3.69 14.38
N TRP A 56 -5.42 3.24 14.05
CA TRP A 56 -4.45 2.71 15.02
C TRP A 56 -3.92 3.78 15.99
N LEU A 57 -3.82 5.04 15.56
CA LEU A 57 -3.40 6.15 16.43
C LEU A 57 -4.52 6.67 17.33
N ILE A 58 -5.79 6.50 16.94
CA ILE A 58 -6.96 7.02 17.66
C ILE A 58 -7.56 5.97 18.63
N SER A 59 -7.24 4.68 18.48
CA SER A 59 -7.64 3.63 19.43
C SER A 59 -6.45 3.11 20.26
N PRO A 60 -6.27 3.53 21.53
CA PRO A 60 -5.20 3.02 22.39
C PRO A 60 -5.51 1.65 23.01
N VAL A 61 -6.56 0.93 22.58
CA VAL A 61 -7.08 -0.20 23.34
C VAL A 61 -7.24 -1.45 22.47
N VAL A 62 -6.53 -2.50 22.91
CA VAL A 62 -6.46 -3.90 22.44
C VAL A 62 -5.44 -4.16 21.31
N GLY A 63 -4.17 -4.27 21.70
CA GLY A 63 -3.26 -5.19 21.01
C GLY A 63 -3.73 -6.64 21.18
N PRO A 64 -3.38 -7.56 20.27
CA PRO A 64 -3.89 -8.93 20.31
C PRO A 64 -3.46 -9.61 21.61
N THR A 65 -4.44 -9.94 22.46
CA THR A 65 -4.25 -10.94 23.51
C THR A 65 -3.88 -12.25 22.80
N GLN A 66 -2.63 -12.68 22.95
CA GLN A 66 -2.25 -14.07 22.71
C GLN A 66 -3.12 -14.94 23.62
N ASN A 67 -3.98 -15.74 23.02
CA ASN A 67 -4.47 -16.99 23.57
C ASN A 67 -4.46 -18.03 22.44
#